data_AF-A0A0A0EDW3-F1
#
_entry.id   AF-A0A0A0EDW3-F1
#
_cell.length_a   1.000
_cell.length_b   1.000
_cell.length_c   1.000
_cell.angle_alpha   90.00
_cell.angle_beta   90.00
_cell.angle_gamma   90.00
#
_symmetry.space_group_name_H-M   'P 1'
#
loop_
_entity.id
_entity.type
_entity.pdbx_description
1 polymer ?
#
loop_
_entity_poly.entity_id
_entity_poly.type
_entity_poly.pdbx_seq_one_letter_code
_entity_poly.pdbx_strand_id
1 'polypeptide(L)' 'MTNPIALVLGAIILALVFVDWQLFDWTYGLFLARKFAELLEWIAFWR' A
#
# COMPACT_ATOMS: atom_id res chain seq x y z
N MET A 1 14.15 -17.64 -4.05
CA MET A 1 12.90 -18.40 -4.23
C MET A 1 11.94 -17.55 -5.05
N THR A 2 12.05 -17.59 -6.37
CA THR A 2 11.16 -16.89 -7.30
C THR A 2 9.88 -17.71 -7.41
N ASN A 3 8.87 -17.35 -6.61
CA ASN A 3 7.54 -17.93 -6.72
C ASN A 3 6.78 -17.17 -7.82
N PRO A 4 6.27 -17.83 -8.87
CA PRO A 4 5.42 -17.18 -9.89
C PRO A 4 4.29 -16.35 -9.28
N ILE A 5 3.72 -16.79 -8.15
CA ILE A 5 2.69 -16.05 -7.42
C ILE A 5 3.23 -14.70 -6.92
N ALA A 6 4.46 -14.66 -6.40
CA ALA A 6 5.06 -13.42 -5.92
C ALA A 6 5.28 -12.42 -7.06
N LEU A 7 5.65 -12.89 -8.26
CA LEU A 7 5.77 -12.03 -9.44
C LEU A 7 4.43 -11.45 -9.87
N VAL A 8 3.38 -12.28 -9.92
CA VAL A 8 2.03 -11.83 -10.27
C VAL A 8 1.50 -10.82 -9.24
N LEU A 9 1.65 -11.10 -7.96
CA LEU A 9 1.23 -10.18 -6.90
C LEU A 9 2.00 -8.85 -6.96
N GLY A 10 3.32 -8.90 -7.18
CA GLY A 10 4.12 -7.70 -7.36
C GLY A 10 3.66 -6.85 -8.54
N ALA A 11 3.37 -7.48 -9.69
CA ALA A 11 2.85 -6.79 -10.87
C ALA A 11 1.48 -6.15 -10.61
N ILE A 12 0.58 -6.85 -9.91
CA ILE A 12 -0.74 -6.33 -9.53
C ILE A 12 -0.59 -5.10 -8.62
N ILE A 13 0.27 -5.16 -7.60
CA ILE A 13 0.48 -4.03 -6.68
C ILE A 13 1.00 -2.81 -7.45
N LEU A 14 2.00 -2.99 -8.32
CA LEU A 14 2.52 -1.89 -9.13
C LEU A 14 1.47 -1.29 -10.06
N ALA A 15 0.64 -2.12 -10.70
CA ALA A 15 -0.45 -1.65 -11.54
C ALA A 15 -1.47 -0.83 -10.75
N LEU A 16 -1.85 -1.27 -9.54
CA LEU A 16 -2.79 -0.54 -8.67
C LEU A 16 -2.23 0.80 -8.20
N VAL A 17 -0.94 0.85 -7.84
CA VAL A 17 -0.27 2.12 -7.48
C VAL A 17 -0.24 3.08 -8.67
N PHE A 18 0.05 2.56 -9.86
CA PHE A 18 0.04 3.38 -11.08
C PHE A 18 -1.36 3.94 -11.39
N VAL A 19 -2.40 3.12 -11.21
CA VAL A 19 -3.80 3.55 -11.34
C VAL A 19 -4.16 4.63 -10.32
N ASP A 20 -3.76 4.48 -9.05
CA ASP A 20 -3.97 5.49 -8.00
C ASP A 20 -3.30 6.83 -8.36
N TRP A 21 -2.08 6.78 -8.87
CA TRP A 21 -1.39 7.99 -9.31
C TRP A 21 -2.08 8.67 -10.50
N GLN A 22 -2.44 7.92 -11.53
CA GLN A 22 -2.94 8.51 -12.79
C GLN A 22 -4.41 8.94 -12.73
N LEU A 23 -5.27 8.19 -12.03
CA LEU A 23 -6.71 8.45 -12.02
C LEU A 23 -7.19 9.16 -10.74
N PHE A 24 -6.44 9.04 -9.65
CA PHE A 24 -6.89 9.45 -8.32
C PHE A 24 -5.92 10.38 -7.61
N ASP A 25 -4.84 10.81 -8.27
CA ASP A 25 -3.88 11.80 -7.77
C ASP A 25 -3.35 11.47 -6.36
N TRP A 26 -3.04 10.18 -6.14
CA TRP A 26 -2.58 9.61 -4.87
C TRP A 26 -3.59 9.61 -3.71
N THR A 27 -4.87 9.89 -3.97
CA THR A 27 -5.90 9.98 -2.91
C THR A 27 -5.97 8.71 -2.07
N TYR A 28 -5.99 7.52 -2.69
CA TYR A 28 -6.15 6.28 -1.92
C TYR A 28 -4.84 5.86 -1.25
N GLY A 29 -3.70 6.02 -1.93
CA GLY A 29 -2.38 5.75 -1.35
C GLY A 29 -2.10 6.61 -0.12
N LEU A 30 -2.38 7.91 -0.18
CA LEU A 30 -2.20 8.83 0.95
C LEU A 30 -3.19 8.55 2.08
N PHE A 31 -4.44 8.24 1.75
CA PHE A 31 -5.43 7.80 2.75
C PHE A 31 -4.94 6.55 3.51
N LEU A 32 -4.47 5.54 2.78
CA LEU A 32 -3.96 4.30 3.38
C LEU A 32 -2.72 4.56 4.24
N ALA A 33 -1.78 5.38 3.76
CA ALA A 33 -0.59 5.76 4.52
C ALA A 33 -0.94 6.44 5.85
N ARG A 34 -1.95 7.34 5.85
CA ARG A 34 -2.43 7.99 7.09
C ARG A 34 -3.00 6.98 8.08
N LYS A 35 -3.81 6.02 7.61
CA LYS A 35 -4.35 4.95 8.46
C LYS A 35 -3.28 4.02 8.99
N PHE A 36 -2.25 3.77 8.22
CA PHE A 36 -1.10 2.99 8.67
C PHE A 36 -0.31 3.73 9.75
N ALA A 37 -0.13 5.06 9.61
CA ALA A 37 0.50 5.88 10.64
C ALA A 37 -0.31 5.88 11.95
N GLU A 38 -1.64 6.04 11.89
CA GLU A 38 -2.53 5.93 13.05
C GLU A 38 -2.40 4.55 13.73
N LEU A 39 -2.30 3.47 12.94
CA LEU A 39 -2.08 2.12 13.45
C LEU A 39 -0.72 1.99 14.15
N LEU A 40 0.35 2.56 13.58
CA LEU A 40 1.67 2.57 14.19
C LEU A 40 1.68 3.31 15.53
N GLU A 41 1.01 4.45 15.62
CA GLU A 41 0.84 5.20 16.89
C GLU A 41 0.09 4.37 17.93
N TRP A 42 -1.00 3.70 17.52
CA TRP A 42 -1.74 2.80 18.39
C TRP A 42 -0.86 1.65 18.89
N ILE A 43 -0.12 0.95 18.01
CA ILE A 43 0.81 -0.12 18.41
C ILE A 43 1.89 0.42 19.36
N ALA A 44 2.43 1.61 19.08
CA ALA A 44 3.46 2.23 19.90
C ALA A 44 2.95 2.58 21.31
N PHE A 45 1.66 2.87 21.47
CA PHE A 45 1.01 3.05 22.76
C PHE A 45 0.92 1.76 23.59
N TRP A 46 0.73 0.60 22.94
CA TRP A 46 0.65 -0.70 23.63
C TRP A 46 2.03 -1.30 23.99
N ARG A 47 3.11 -0.73 23.47
CA ARG A 47 4.47 -1.09 23.89
C ARG A 47 4.76 -0.51 25.27
#